data_AF-A0A7H0INZ3-F1
#
_entry.id   AF-A0A7H0INZ3-F1
#
_cell.length_a   1.000
_cell.length_b   1.000
_cell.length_c   1.000
_cell.angle_alpha   90.00
_cell.angle_beta   90.00
_cell.angle_gamma   90.00
#
_symmetry.space_group_name_H-M   'P 1'
#
loop_
_entity.id
_entity.type
_entity.pdbx_description
1 polymer ?
#
loop_
_entity_poly.entity_id
_entity_poly.type
_entity_poly.pdbx_seq_one_letter_code
_entity_poly.pdbx_strand_id
1 'polypeptide(L)'
;MPNIRARLLAVLVVLCGFLTALGSPAGAATPVPDSLPFDNTPLTVSNGRFVDSAGREVVLRGYNVSGETKLDENKGLPFASVADARKSAAALRALGGGNSVRFLLSWAYAEPVRGQTDAAYLSAATAQIGAFLDAGIRVYPDFHQDLYSRYLFNPGSWYTGDGAPKWAVELGNYPRESCGICILWGQNITQNNAVTAAQYDFWHNNFGVQDSFLTTAQKVMAHLKQNLTADQFAGVVGFDPYNEPFAGRYDSGQNSRSWERDVLWPFYVKFRARMDAAGWQDKPAMVEPNLFWNGNVSKQEGGLLDVATLGSRYVFNTHFYDQKAISGILMWGNASDGQYVTDFGTVRDRAAATGTAAIVSEFGHPLNGSTAGKAPTVLKAMYQALDSRVKGANWWASPAGSGPVLSGSQWQWDIYHGRHHEYMNGNPDKLLTDADAWNDEDLSAVRLDDSGRAVLRQDGRLLDRVYPSATSGTTLAFTYEDRSRDGSNVLTWNPVPSSLPNVSSLVGSGQYSVHVWRSNGGSAPTELHLPASFPTATTTVVSDLGTVYGPAAYGSSAKIGAAAEPGGSGSRRLLLSAADSGTLHYALVTNGATTAPSAAALAAARTELSNWVAQKFG
;
A
#
# COMPACT_ATOMS: atom_id res chain seq x y z
N MET A 1 4.33 -62.34 -65.75
CA MET A 1 5.47 -61.45 -66.04
C MET A 1 4.97 -60.35 -66.97
N PRO A 2 5.38 -59.07 -66.89
CA PRO A 2 6.13 -58.28 -65.91
C PRO A 2 5.23 -57.16 -65.28
N ASN A 3 5.48 -56.54 -64.13
CA ASN A 3 6.58 -55.70 -63.65
C ASN A 3 6.82 -54.34 -64.39
N ILE A 4 6.46 -53.26 -63.66
CA ILE A 4 7.25 -52.02 -63.43
C ILE A 4 7.11 -50.86 -64.46
N ARG A 5 6.96 -49.66 -63.88
CA ARG A 5 7.28 -48.26 -64.32
C ARG A 5 6.09 -47.46 -64.86
N ALA A 6 5.93 -46.16 -64.62
CA ALA A 6 6.44 -45.19 -63.65
C ALA A 6 5.65 -43.87 -63.86
N ARG A 7 5.33 -43.17 -62.77
CA ARG A 7 5.11 -41.72 -62.60
C ARG A 7 4.26 -40.93 -63.62
N LEU A 8 3.14 -40.38 -63.13
CA LEU A 8 2.77 -38.95 -63.12
C LEU A 8 1.34 -38.83 -62.56
N LEU A 9 1.17 -38.26 -61.36
CA LEU A 9 -0.15 -37.87 -60.86
C LEU A 9 -0.20 -36.35 -60.72
N ALA A 10 -1.09 -35.76 -61.51
CA ALA A 10 -1.44 -34.35 -61.53
C ALA A 10 -2.30 -33.97 -60.33
N VAL A 11 -2.10 -32.73 -59.88
CA VAL A 11 -2.73 -32.05 -58.76
C VAL A 11 -4.24 -31.88 -59.00
N LEU A 12 -5.07 -32.31 -58.06
CA LEU A 12 -6.51 -32.02 -58.01
C LEU A 12 -6.77 -31.07 -56.84
N VAL A 13 -7.22 -29.86 -57.15
CA VAL A 13 -7.61 -28.81 -56.20
C VAL A 13 -8.98 -29.15 -55.62
N VAL A 14 -9.07 -29.33 -54.30
CA VAL A 14 -10.34 -29.47 -53.57
C VAL A 14 -10.61 -28.16 -52.84
N LEU A 15 -11.69 -27.47 -53.25
CA LEU A 15 -12.30 -26.36 -52.52
C LEU A 15 -12.95 -26.90 -51.24
N CYS A 16 -12.41 -26.52 -50.07
CA CYS A 16 -13.13 -26.57 -48.81
C CYS A 16 -13.49 -25.14 -48.39
N GLY A 17 -14.79 -24.87 -48.25
CA GLY A 17 -15.32 -23.57 -47.86
C GLY A 17 -14.89 -23.18 -46.44
N PHE A 18 -14.26 -22.02 -46.31
CA PHE A 18 -14.01 -21.37 -45.03
C PHE A 18 -15.32 -20.77 -44.52
N LEU A 19 -15.87 -21.36 -43.45
CA LEU A 19 -16.83 -20.69 -42.58
C LEU A 19 -16.05 -19.63 -41.79
N THR A 20 -16.17 -18.37 -42.19
CA THR A 20 -15.75 -17.24 -41.37
C THR A 20 -16.70 -17.13 -40.19
N ALA A 21 -16.30 -17.69 -39.05
CA ALA A 21 -16.89 -17.33 -37.76
C ALA A 21 -16.57 -15.85 -37.52
N LEU A 22 -17.56 -14.99 -37.73
CA LEU A 22 -17.54 -13.62 -37.19
C LEU A 22 -17.41 -13.76 -35.68
N GLY A 23 -16.20 -13.53 -35.16
CA GLY A 23 -15.98 -13.44 -33.72
C GLY A 23 -16.92 -12.38 -33.16
N SER A 24 -17.74 -12.78 -32.19
CA SER A 24 -18.47 -11.83 -31.37
C SER A 24 -17.49 -10.77 -30.89
N PRO A 25 -17.79 -9.46 -31.01
CA PRO A 25 -16.93 -8.45 -30.44
C PRO A 25 -16.73 -8.79 -28.97
N ALA A 26 -15.48 -8.88 -28.52
CA ALA A 26 -15.17 -8.97 -27.10
C ALA A 26 -15.99 -7.87 -26.42
N GLY A 27 -16.93 -8.27 -25.56
CA GLY A 27 -17.81 -7.33 -24.88
C GLY A 27 -16.92 -6.30 -24.21
N ALA A 28 -17.10 -5.02 -24.55
CA ALA A 28 -16.39 -3.95 -23.87
C ALA A 28 -16.66 -4.14 -22.37
N ALA A 29 -15.59 -4.25 -21.58
CA ALA A 29 -15.71 -4.37 -20.13
C ALA A 29 -16.59 -3.22 -19.64
N THR A 30 -17.53 -3.52 -18.75
CA THR A 30 -18.34 -2.46 -18.14
C THR A 30 -17.38 -1.57 -17.35
N PRO A 31 -17.32 -0.25 -17.62
CA PRO A 31 -16.45 0.64 -16.88
C PRO A 31 -16.75 0.56 -15.38
N VAL A 32 -15.72 0.68 -14.55
CA VAL A 32 -15.88 0.78 -13.09
C VAL A 32 -16.88 1.92 -12.80
N PRO A 33 -17.89 1.71 -11.93
CA PRO A 33 -18.86 2.74 -11.58
C PRO A 33 -18.17 4.03 -11.13
N ASP A 34 -18.75 5.18 -11.48
CA ASP A 34 -18.24 6.52 -11.15
C ASP A 34 -16.84 6.88 -11.70
N SER A 35 -16.30 6.05 -12.61
CA SER A 35 -15.04 6.35 -13.29
C SER A 35 -15.15 7.51 -14.29
N LEU A 36 -14.10 8.31 -14.33
CA LEU A 36 -13.84 9.35 -15.33
C LEU A 36 -12.74 8.86 -16.30
N PRO A 37 -12.58 9.50 -17.48
CA PRO A 37 -11.65 9.01 -18.51
C PRO A 37 -10.18 8.88 -18.11
N PHE A 38 -9.76 9.54 -17.03
CA PHE A 38 -8.38 9.49 -16.49
C PHE A 38 -8.22 8.51 -15.31
N ASP A 39 -9.28 7.77 -14.95
CA ASP A 39 -9.25 6.81 -13.85
C ASP A 39 -8.78 5.43 -14.30
N ASN A 40 -8.36 4.62 -13.31
CA ASN A 40 -7.97 3.22 -13.50
C ASN A 40 -6.90 2.98 -14.58
N THR A 41 -6.13 4.01 -14.94
CA THR A 41 -5.04 3.88 -15.90
C THR A 41 -3.83 3.19 -15.25
N PRO A 42 -2.99 2.48 -16.03
CA PRO A 42 -1.74 1.93 -15.53
C PRO A 42 -0.87 2.96 -14.82
N LEU A 43 -0.21 2.54 -13.74
CA LEU A 43 0.84 3.31 -13.09
C LEU A 43 2.22 2.83 -13.56
N THR A 44 3.12 3.79 -13.75
CA THR A 44 4.54 3.57 -14.00
C THR A 44 5.36 4.34 -12.97
N VAL A 45 6.67 4.10 -12.92
CA VAL A 45 7.59 4.92 -12.11
C VAL A 45 8.38 5.83 -13.03
N SER A 46 8.35 7.13 -12.75
CA SER A 46 9.10 8.14 -13.49
C SER A 46 9.49 9.30 -12.58
N ASN A 47 10.70 9.82 -12.74
CA ASN A 47 11.24 10.95 -11.98
C ASN A 47 11.04 10.83 -10.45
N GLY A 48 11.22 9.62 -9.92
CA GLY A 48 11.11 9.35 -8.49
C GLY A 48 9.67 9.22 -7.96
N ARG A 49 8.68 8.97 -8.83
CA ARG A 49 7.25 9.01 -8.47
C ARG A 49 6.44 7.96 -9.20
N PHE A 50 5.30 7.57 -8.63
CA PHE A 50 4.25 6.89 -9.38
C PHE A 50 3.57 7.89 -10.32
N VAL A 51 3.43 7.52 -11.58
CA VAL A 51 2.84 8.37 -12.62
C VAL A 51 1.78 7.59 -13.38
N ASP A 52 0.60 8.18 -13.50
CA ASP A 52 -0.50 7.62 -14.28
C ASP A 52 -0.36 7.92 -15.78
N SER A 53 -1.27 7.38 -16.62
CA SER A 53 -1.17 7.57 -18.07
C SER A 53 -1.45 9.01 -18.53
N ALA A 54 -1.98 9.87 -17.65
CA ALA A 54 -2.16 11.30 -17.90
C ALA A 54 -0.95 12.14 -17.43
N GLY A 55 0.11 11.49 -16.91
CA GLY A 55 1.30 12.17 -16.42
C GLY A 55 1.14 12.78 -15.02
N ARG A 56 0.10 12.39 -14.26
CA ARG A 56 -0.13 12.87 -12.90
C ARG A 56 0.72 12.09 -11.89
N GLU A 57 1.28 12.78 -10.90
CA GLU A 57 1.93 12.16 -9.76
C GLU A 57 0.87 11.51 -8.85
N VAL A 58 0.97 10.20 -8.62
CA VAL A 58 -0.01 9.44 -7.83
C VAL A 58 0.55 9.11 -6.44
N VAL A 59 -0.28 9.32 -5.41
CA VAL A 59 0.01 8.87 -4.05
C VAL A 59 -0.91 7.70 -3.72
N LEU A 60 -0.31 6.60 -3.27
CA LEU A 60 -1.04 5.42 -2.80
C LEU A 60 -1.24 5.52 -1.29
N ARG A 61 -2.48 5.41 -0.85
CA ARG A 61 -2.90 5.37 0.56
C ARG A 61 -3.75 4.14 0.74
N GLY A 62 -3.37 3.27 1.67
CA GLY A 62 -4.00 1.96 1.73
C GLY A 62 -3.82 1.23 3.03
N TYR A 63 -4.13 -0.06 2.94
CA TYR A 63 -3.98 -1.03 4.02
C TYR A 63 -3.43 -2.34 3.46
N ASN A 64 -2.85 -3.13 4.35
CA ASN A 64 -2.55 -4.53 4.09
C ASN A 64 -3.82 -5.36 4.22
N VAL A 65 -4.09 -6.20 3.21
CA VAL A 65 -5.24 -7.11 3.20
C VAL A 65 -4.77 -8.54 2.96
N SER A 66 -4.86 -9.41 3.93
CA SER A 66 -4.87 -9.11 5.37
C SER A 66 -4.04 -10.19 6.06
N GLY A 67 -3.80 -10.04 7.35
CA GLY A 67 -3.16 -11.03 8.22
C GLY A 67 -3.90 -12.37 8.25
N GLU A 68 -5.15 -12.42 7.79
CA GLU A 68 -5.88 -13.65 7.49
C GLU A 68 -5.11 -14.59 6.54
N THR A 69 -4.33 -14.04 5.59
CA THR A 69 -3.45 -14.81 4.71
C THR A 69 -2.42 -15.66 5.47
N LYS A 70 -2.09 -15.27 6.71
CA LYS A 70 -1.15 -16.00 7.57
C LYS A 70 -1.77 -17.25 8.21
N LEU A 71 -3.10 -17.41 8.16
CA LEU A 71 -3.87 -18.45 8.88
C LEU A 71 -4.18 -19.69 8.01
N ASP A 72 -4.52 -20.84 8.61
CA ASP A 72 -5.03 -22.03 7.91
C ASP A 72 -6.52 -21.95 7.61
N GLU A 73 -7.28 -21.23 8.43
CA GLU A 73 -8.75 -21.24 8.39
C GLU A 73 -9.29 -20.93 7.00
N ASN A 74 -8.73 -19.93 6.31
CA ASN A 74 -9.10 -19.53 4.94
C ASN A 74 -8.07 -19.94 3.89
N LYS A 75 -7.26 -20.98 4.17
CA LYS A 75 -6.31 -21.58 3.23
C LYS A 75 -5.36 -20.55 2.61
N GLY A 76 -4.85 -19.66 3.46
CA GLY A 76 -3.90 -18.60 3.08
C GLY A 76 -4.48 -17.54 2.13
N LEU A 77 -5.80 -17.42 2.02
CA LEU A 77 -6.45 -16.30 1.35
C LEU A 77 -6.79 -15.21 2.36
N PRO A 78 -6.74 -13.92 1.97
CA PRO A 78 -7.08 -12.82 2.89
C PRO A 78 -8.58 -12.74 3.21
N PHE A 79 -9.42 -13.45 2.45
CA PHE A 79 -10.86 -13.50 2.67
C PHE A 79 -11.40 -14.91 2.51
N ALA A 80 -12.39 -15.28 3.33
CA ALA A 80 -13.15 -16.53 3.20
C ALA A 80 -13.89 -16.65 1.86
N SER A 81 -14.24 -15.53 1.23
CA SER A 81 -14.97 -15.51 -0.04
C SER A 81 -14.72 -14.23 -0.86
N VAL A 82 -15.03 -14.28 -2.15
CA VAL A 82 -15.04 -13.08 -3.01
C VAL A 82 -16.11 -12.07 -2.55
N ALA A 83 -17.20 -12.53 -1.94
CA ALA A 83 -18.23 -11.65 -1.38
C ALA A 83 -17.68 -10.84 -0.19
N ASP A 84 -16.88 -11.47 0.66
CA ASP A 84 -16.21 -10.78 1.76
C ASP A 84 -15.09 -9.86 1.28
N ALA A 85 -14.35 -10.25 0.23
CA ALA A 85 -13.40 -9.35 -0.43
C ALA A 85 -14.10 -8.09 -0.96
N ARG A 86 -15.27 -8.21 -1.62
CA ARG A 86 -16.07 -7.06 -2.09
C ARG A 86 -16.58 -6.20 -0.93
N LYS A 87 -17.08 -6.83 0.14
CA LYS A 87 -17.54 -6.14 1.36
C LYS A 87 -16.38 -5.35 1.98
N SER A 88 -15.22 -5.98 2.09
CA SER A 88 -14.00 -5.38 2.63
C SER A 88 -13.52 -4.22 1.76
N ALA A 89 -13.47 -4.38 0.44
CA ALA A 89 -13.10 -3.33 -0.51
C ALA A 89 -14.02 -2.10 -0.39
N ALA A 90 -15.34 -2.31 -0.34
CA ALA A 90 -16.30 -1.22 -0.15
C ALA A 90 -16.11 -0.50 1.19
N ALA A 91 -15.92 -1.27 2.28
CA ALA A 91 -15.69 -0.71 3.60
C ALA A 91 -14.35 0.04 3.71
N LEU A 92 -13.27 -0.49 3.12
CA LEU A 92 -11.95 0.14 3.09
C LEU A 92 -12.01 1.50 2.40
N ARG A 93 -12.70 1.57 1.26
CA ARG A 93 -12.91 2.81 0.53
C ARG A 93 -13.74 3.83 1.31
N ALA A 94 -14.86 3.38 1.89
CA ALA A 94 -15.86 4.25 2.51
C ALA A 94 -15.52 4.69 3.95
N LEU A 95 -14.77 3.89 4.71
CA LEU A 95 -14.43 4.15 6.11
C LEU A 95 -12.96 4.53 6.31
N GLY A 96 -12.07 4.08 5.43
CA GLY A 96 -10.63 4.28 5.55
C GLY A 96 -10.00 5.13 4.44
N GLY A 97 -10.77 5.61 3.47
CA GLY A 97 -10.31 6.51 2.39
C GLY A 97 -9.24 5.94 1.44
N GLY A 98 -8.95 4.63 1.51
CA GLY A 98 -7.84 4.02 0.77
C GLY A 98 -8.09 3.97 -0.73
N ASN A 99 -7.05 4.17 -1.54
CA ASN A 99 -7.04 3.98 -3.00
C ASN A 99 -6.15 2.82 -3.45
N SER A 100 -5.47 2.15 -2.51
CA SER A 100 -4.63 0.99 -2.78
C SER A 100 -4.70 -0.06 -1.68
N VAL A 101 -4.34 -1.30 -2.01
CA VAL A 101 -4.06 -2.37 -1.02
C VAL A 101 -2.78 -3.12 -1.36
N ARG A 102 -2.03 -3.47 -0.30
CA ARG A 102 -1.02 -4.54 -0.34
C ARG A 102 -1.77 -5.85 -0.13
N PHE A 103 -1.90 -6.65 -1.18
CA PHE A 103 -2.68 -7.88 -1.15
C PHE A 103 -1.76 -9.07 -0.86
N LEU A 104 -1.91 -9.69 0.30
CA LEU A 104 -1.00 -10.74 0.73
C LEU A 104 -1.30 -12.04 -0.01
N LEU A 105 -0.25 -12.73 -0.45
CA LEU A 105 -0.23 -14.06 -1.02
C LEU A 105 0.68 -14.96 -0.19
N SER A 106 0.26 -16.21 0.00
CA SER A 106 1.08 -17.21 0.69
C SER A 106 1.73 -18.19 -0.29
N TRP A 107 3.06 -18.36 -0.20
CA TRP A 107 3.77 -19.37 -1.00
C TRP A 107 3.32 -20.79 -0.65
N ALA A 108 3.04 -21.06 0.63
CA ALA A 108 2.61 -22.36 1.13
C ALA A 108 1.34 -22.87 0.43
N TYR A 109 0.45 -21.95 0.07
CA TYR A 109 -0.82 -22.26 -0.60
C TYR A 109 -0.75 -22.07 -2.11
N ALA A 110 0.13 -21.20 -2.61
CA ALA A 110 0.39 -21.08 -4.04
C ALA A 110 1.07 -22.33 -4.61
N GLU A 111 1.93 -23.00 -3.85
CA GLU A 111 2.67 -24.21 -4.24
C GLU A 111 2.77 -25.22 -3.06
N PRO A 112 1.65 -25.86 -2.68
CA PRO A 112 1.62 -26.80 -1.56
C PRO A 112 2.41 -28.08 -1.86
N VAL A 113 2.63 -28.40 -3.14
CA VAL A 113 3.45 -29.51 -3.61
C VAL A 113 4.53 -28.96 -4.53
N ARG A 114 5.79 -29.32 -4.29
CA ARG A 114 6.94 -28.82 -5.05
C ARG A 114 6.75 -28.97 -6.56
N GLY A 115 6.90 -27.88 -7.29
CA GLY A 115 6.74 -27.76 -8.72
C GLY A 115 5.29 -27.59 -9.21
N GLN A 116 4.29 -27.74 -8.35
CA GLN A 116 2.86 -27.77 -8.70
C GLN A 116 2.11 -26.62 -8.03
N THR A 117 1.74 -25.62 -8.81
CA THR A 117 0.93 -24.50 -8.32
C THR A 117 -0.51 -24.93 -8.12
N ASP A 118 -1.15 -24.48 -7.04
CA ASP A 118 -2.54 -24.78 -6.74
C ASP A 118 -3.49 -23.88 -7.55
N ALA A 119 -4.22 -24.49 -8.49
CA ALA A 119 -5.11 -23.73 -9.37
C ALA A 119 -6.33 -23.13 -8.65
N ALA A 120 -6.81 -23.77 -7.57
CA ALA A 120 -7.96 -23.29 -6.82
C ALA A 120 -7.60 -22.04 -6.00
N TYR A 121 -6.45 -22.07 -5.32
CA TYR A 121 -5.89 -20.92 -4.62
C TYR A 121 -5.65 -19.74 -5.57
N LEU A 122 -4.98 -19.98 -6.70
CA LEU A 122 -4.71 -18.89 -7.67
C LEU A 122 -5.99 -18.30 -8.25
N SER A 123 -6.99 -19.13 -8.54
CA SER A 123 -8.29 -18.63 -9.01
C SER A 123 -9.01 -17.80 -7.94
N ALA A 124 -9.03 -18.27 -6.69
CA ALA A 124 -9.66 -17.56 -5.58
C ALA A 124 -8.95 -16.24 -5.27
N ALA A 125 -7.62 -16.24 -5.18
CA ALA A 125 -6.82 -15.03 -4.97
C ALA A 125 -7.02 -14.02 -6.10
N THR A 126 -7.02 -14.47 -7.36
CA THR A 126 -7.27 -13.59 -8.52
C THR A 126 -8.66 -12.96 -8.46
N ALA A 127 -9.69 -13.73 -8.08
CA ALA A 127 -11.05 -13.21 -7.96
C ALA A 127 -11.20 -12.21 -6.79
N GLN A 128 -10.49 -12.43 -5.68
CA GLN A 128 -10.46 -11.49 -4.56
C GLN A 128 -9.70 -10.20 -4.93
N ILE A 129 -8.57 -10.29 -5.64
CA ILE A 129 -7.88 -9.13 -6.22
C ILE A 129 -8.82 -8.36 -7.15
N GLY A 130 -9.56 -9.06 -8.03
CA GLY A 130 -10.58 -8.48 -8.90
C GLY A 130 -11.63 -7.67 -8.14
N ALA A 131 -12.05 -8.12 -6.96
CA ALA A 131 -13.03 -7.40 -6.13
C ALA A 131 -12.54 -6.01 -5.68
N PHE A 132 -11.25 -5.84 -5.38
CA PHE A 132 -10.67 -4.53 -5.05
C PHE A 132 -10.53 -3.65 -6.29
N LEU A 133 -10.09 -4.23 -7.41
CA LEU A 133 -9.95 -3.53 -8.68
C LEU A 133 -11.29 -3.00 -9.21
N ASP A 134 -12.36 -3.81 -9.08
CA ASP A 134 -13.73 -3.43 -9.43
C ASP A 134 -14.27 -2.31 -8.52
N ALA A 135 -13.71 -2.16 -7.31
CA ALA A 135 -14.00 -1.07 -6.37
C ALA A 135 -13.10 0.16 -6.59
N GLY A 136 -12.35 0.22 -7.70
CA GLY A 136 -11.45 1.33 -8.01
C GLY A 136 -10.21 1.41 -7.11
N ILE A 137 -9.91 0.34 -6.37
CA ILE A 137 -8.77 0.24 -5.46
C ILE A 137 -7.63 -0.46 -6.21
N ARG A 138 -6.48 0.19 -6.27
CA ARG A 138 -5.28 -0.37 -6.89
C ARG A 138 -4.69 -1.48 -6.02
N VAL A 139 -4.08 -2.48 -6.64
CA VAL A 139 -3.55 -3.65 -5.93
C VAL A 139 -2.08 -3.81 -6.23
N TYR A 140 -1.27 -4.14 -5.22
CA TYR A 140 0.04 -4.74 -5.44
C TYR A 140 0.14 -6.01 -4.59
N PRO A 141 0.28 -7.18 -5.23
CA PRO A 141 0.41 -8.44 -4.49
C PRO A 141 1.77 -8.54 -3.79
N ASP A 142 1.79 -9.25 -2.67
CA ASP A 142 2.96 -9.48 -1.83
C ASP A 142 3.11 -10.97 -1.51
N PHE A 143 4.29 -11.56 -1.72
CA PHE A 143 4.60 -12.86 -1.13
C PHE A 143 4.99 -12.69 0.33
N HIS A 144 3.99 -12.84 1.17
CA HIS A 144 4.10 -12.59 2.59
C HIS A 144 4.74 -13.76 3.33
N GLN A 145 5.50 -13.43 4.36
CA GLN A 145 6.05 -14.38 5.32
C GLN A 145 6.41 -13.67 6.62
N ASP A 146 6.12 -14.31 7.74
CA ASP A 146 6.75 -14.08 9.04
C ASP A 146 7.36 -15.37 9.55
N LEU A 147 8.58 -15.27 10.09
CA LEU A 147 9.30 -16.43 10.66
C LEU A 147 9.41 -17.62 9.68
N TYR A 148 9.48 -17.32 8.37
CA TYR A 148 9.67 -18.24 7.24
C TYR A 148 8.54 -19.25 6.96
N SER A 149 7.99 -19.93 7.98
CA SER A 149 6.95 -20.96 7.77
C SER A 149 6.30 -21.45 9.07
N ARG A 150 4.99 -21.72 9.04
CA ARG A 150 4.27 -22.41 10.13
C ARG A 150 4.83 -23.80 10.41
N TYR A 151 5.34 -24.47 9.38
CA TYR A 151 5.81 -25.85 9.48
C TYR A 151 7.14 -25.99 10.23
N LEU A 152 7.76 -24.88 10.64
CA LEU A 152 8.87 -24.87 11.60
C LEU A 152 8.40 -25.03 13.05
N PHE A 153 7.12 -24.76 13.33
CA PHE A 153 6.58 -24.72 14.68
C PHE A 153 5.78 -26.00 14.98
N ASN A 154 5.94 -26.49 16.21
CA ASN A 154 5.25 -27.68 16.69
C ASN A 154 3.86 -27.34 17.26
N PRO A 155 2.95 -28.32 17.42
CA PRO A 155 1.62 -28.09 18.00
C PRO A 155 1.65 -27.43 19.40
N GLY A 156 2.71 -27.68 20.17
CA GLY A 156 2.90 -27.10 21.49
C GLY A 156 3.47 -25.68 21.51
N SER A 157 4.02 -25.17 20.40
CA SER A 157 4.72 -23.88 20.34
C SER A 157 3.78 -22.72 20.68
N TRP A 158 4.33 -21.67 21.29
CA TRP A 158 3.58 -20.47 21.69
C TRP A 158 3.42 -19.47 20.54
N TYR A 159 4.23 -19.62 19.49
CA TYR A 159 4.21 -18.80 18.30
C TYR A 159 4.08 -19.68 17.06
N THR A 160 3.80 -19.05 15.93
CA THR A 160 3.77 -19.64 14.59
C THR A 160 4.40 -18.70 13.57
N GLY A 161 4.52 -19.14 12.32
CA GLY A 161 5.07 -18.40 11.19
C GLY A 161 4.29 -18.69 9.91
N ASP A 162 4.50 -17.97 8.83
CA ASP A 162 3.81 -18.17 7.55
C ASP A 162 4.81 -17.98 6.39
N GLY A 163 4.33 -18.11 5.15
CA GLY A 163 5.18 -18.04 3.97
C GLY A 163 5.44 -19.40 3.34
N ALA A 164 6.59 -20.03 3.63
CA ALA A 164 7.08 -21.17 2.87
C ALA A 164 6.27 -22.48 3.09
N PRO A 165 6.09 -23.31 2.03
CA PRO A 165 5.36 -24.57 2.09
C PRO A 165 6.10 -25.62 2.92
N LYS A 166 5.34 -26.60 3.42
CA LYS A 166 5.84 -27.72 4.21
C LYS A 166 7.01 -28.44 3.54
N TRP A 167 6.91 -28.72 2.24
CA TRP A 167 7.98 -29.42 1.51
C TRP A 167 9.29 -28.63 1.49
N ALA A 168 9.26 -27.29 1.54
CA ALA A 168 10.48 -26.47 1.58
C ALA A 168 11.13 -26.55 2.96
N VAL A 169 10.33 -26.73 4.00
CA VAL A 169 10.80 -26.93 5.38
C VAL A 169 11.42 -28.32 5.56
N GLU A 170 10.78 -29.36 5.03
CA GLU A 170 11.20 -30.76 5.19
C GLU A 170 12.56 -31.07 4.53
N LEU A 171 13.04 -30.24 3.60
CA LEU A 171 14.34 -30.41 2.94
C LEU A 171 15.53 -30.09 3.87
N GLY A 172 15.37 -29.16 4.82
CA GLY A 172 16.49 -28.64 5.62
C GLY A 172 16.77 -29.39 6.92
N ASN A 173 15.88 -30.30 7.34
CA ASN A 173 15.98 -31.02 8.62
C ASN A 173 16.35 -30.09 9.81
N TYR A 174 15.59 -29.01 9.97
CA TYR A 174 15.89 -27.96 10.94
C TYR A 174 15.78 -28.46 12.40
N PRO A 175 16.54 -27.85 13.33
CA PRO A 175 16.36 -28.14 14.75
C PRO A 175 14.95 -27.79 15.21
N ARG A 176 14.53 -28.34 16.35
CA ARG A 176 13.31 -27.90 17.01
C ARG A 176 13.34 -26.39 17.23
N GLU A 177 12.25 -25.71 16.93
CA GLU A 177 12.07 -24.29 17.17
C GLU A 177 12.34 -23.96 18.64
N SER A 178 13.23 -23.00 18.85
CA SER A 178 13.57 -22.52 20.17
C SER A 178 14.24 -21.17 20.00
N CYS A 179 13.73 -20.19 20.72
CA CYS A 179 14.30 -18.86 20.78
C CYS A 179 14.90 -18.56 22.17
N GLY A 180 15.07 -19.58 23.02
CA GLY A 180 15.54 -19.43 24.40
C GLY A 180 14.52 -18.70 25.27
N ILE A 181 14.80 -17.45 25.64
CA ILE A 181 13.91 -16.60 26.43
C ILE A 181 13.44 -15.45 25.54
N CYS A 182 12.31 -15.64 24.85
CA CYS A 182 11.61 -14.56 24.15
C CYS A 182 10.32 -14.19 24.87
N ILE A 183 10.22 -12.91 25.21
CA ILE A 183 9.01 -12.31 25.78
C ILE A 183 8.16 -11.71 24.65
N LEU A 184 8.78 -11.33 23.52
CA LEU A 184 8.12 -10.76 22.35
C LEU A 184 8.35 -11.63 21.12
N TRP A 185 7.32 -11.76 20.26
CA TRP A 185 7.39 -12.61 19.07
C TRP A 185 8.54 -12.21 18.12
N GLY A 186 8.79 -10.90 17.93
CA GLY A 186 9.83 -10.40 17.03
C GLY A 186 11.27 -10.81 17.40
N GLN A 187 11.50 -11.26 18.64
CA GLN A 187 12.79 -11.86 19.02
C GLN A 187 13.05 -13.18 18.30
N ASN A 188 11.99 -13.91 17.89
CA ASN A 188 12.12 -15.15 17.13
C ASN A 188 12.80 -14.94 15.78
N ILE A 189 12.68 -13.75 15.16
CA ILE A 189 13.31 -13.45 13.86
C ILE A 189 14.83 -13.66 13.93
N THR A 190 15.46 -13.25 15.02
CA THR A 190 16.92 -13.28 15.18
C THR A 190 17.44 -14.38 16.09
N GLN A 191 16.59 -14.95 16.95
CA GLN A 191 17.01 -15.90 17.99
C GLN A 191 16.48 -17.32 17.78
N ASN A 192 15.46 -17.52 16.94
CA ASN A 192 14.90 -18.85 16.74
C ASN A 192 15.79 -19.67 15.80
N ASN A 193 16.38 -20.76 16.32
CA ASN A 193 17.36 -21.54 15.58
C ASN A 193 16.80 -22.19 14.31
N ALA A 194 15.53 -22.60 14.32
CA ALA A 194 14.86 -23.19 13.16
C ALA A 194 14.61 -22.14 12.07
N VAL A 195 14.07 -20.98 12.49
CA VAL A 195 13.78 -19.83 11.60
C VAL A 195 15.05 -19.32 10.95
N THR A 196 16.10 -19.05 11.73
CA THR A 196 17.36 -18.50 11.21
C THR A 196 18.07 -19.48 10.27
N ALA A 197 17.97 -20.79 10.51
CA ALA A 197 18.52 -21.81 9.61
C ALA A 197 17.72 -21.89 8.30
N ALA A 198 16.39 -21.86 8.37
CA ALA A 198 15.54 -21.97 7.19
C ALA A 198 15.65 -20.74 6.27
N GLN A 199 15.73 -19.54 6.84
CA GLN A 199 16.03 -18.33 6.06
C GLN A 199 17.42 -18.38 5.43
N TYR A 200 18.43 -18.85 6.16
CA TYR A 200 19.77 -19.03 5.62
C TYR A 200 19.75 -19.94 4.39
N ASP A 201 19.06 -21.08 4.46
CA ASP A 201 18.93 -22.01 3.34
C ASP A 201 18.18 -21.39 2.14
N PHE A 202 17.15 -20.57 2.39
CA PHE A 202 16.48 -19.82 1.33
C PHE A 202 17.41 -18.85 0.60
N TRP A 203 18.16 -18.03 1.34
CA TRP A 203 19.03 -17.02 0.72
C TRP A 203 20.21 -17.63 -0.03
N HIS A 204 20.72 -18.78 0.42
CA HIS A 204 21.78 -19.53 -0.26
C HIS A 204 21.26 -20.47 -1.35
N ASN A 205 19.94 -20.52 -1.57
CA ASN A 205 19.29 -21.45 -2.47
C ASN A 205 19.67 -22.91 -2.19
N ASN A 206 19.93 -23.25 -0.93
CA ASN A 206 20.17 -24.62 -0.52
C ASN A 206 18.94 -25.46 -0.89
N PHE A 207 19.17 -26.68 -1.36
CA PHE A 207 18.12 -27.58 -1.88
C PHE A 207 17.29 -27.02 -3.06
N GLY A 208 17.67 -25.89 -3.66
CA GLY A 208 16.95 -25.24 -4.76
C GLY A 208 15.64 -24.56 -4.35
N VAL A 209 15.49 -24.15 -3.08
CA VAL A 209 14.24 -23.55 -2.58
C VAL A 209 13.96 -22.16 -3.14
N GLN A 210 14.98 -21.31 -3.32
CA GLN A 210 14.83 -19.96 -3.89
C GLN A 210 14.44 -20.05 -5.37
N ASP A 211 15.02 -20.99 -6.12
CA ASP A 211 14.65 -21.21 -7.51
C ASP A 211 13.21 -21.72 -7.65
N SER A 212 12.75 -22.54 -6.69
CA SER A 212 11.37 -23.03 -6.65
C SER A 212 10.40 -21.88 -6.35
N PHE A 213 10.71 -21.04 -5.35
CA PHE A 213 9.97 -19.81 -5.06
C PHE A 213 9.87 -18.89 -6.29
N LEU A 214 11.00 -18.58 -6.94
CA LEU A 214 11.05 -17.72 -8.12
C LEU A 214 10.23 -18.30 -9.29
N THR A 215 10.22 -19.62 -9.44
CA THR A 215 9.41 -20.33 -10.45
C THR A 215 7.92 -20.20 -10.14
N THR A 216 7.55 -20.36 -8.87
CA THR A 216 6.16 -20.17 -8.42
C THR A 216 5.72 -18.73 -8.60
N ALA A 217 6.53 -17.75 -8.21
CA ALA A 217 6.22 -16.34 -8.42
C ALA A 217 5.97 -16.02 -9.91
N GLN A 218 6.80 -16.55 -10.82
CA GLN A 218 6.58 -16.41 -12.27
C GLN A 218 5.23 -16.98 -12.71
N LYS A 219 4.87 -18.18 -12.23
CA LYS A 219 3.58 -18.84 -12.55
C LYS A 219 2.38 -18.05 -12.00
N VAL A 220 2.48 -17.56 -10.76
CA VAL A 220 1.43 -16.73 -10.14
C VAL A 220 1.23 -15.44 -10.93
N MET A 221 2.31 -14.72 -11.26
CA MET A 221 2.23 -13.50 -12.06
C MET A 221 1.67 -13.73 -13.46
N ALA A 222 2.03 -14.84 -14.11
CA ALA A 222 1.46 -15.23 -15.39
C ALA A 222 -0.03 -15.55 -15.27
N HIS A 223 -0.45 -16.24 -14.20
CA HIS A 223 -1.85 -16.55 -13.93
C HIS A 223 -2.67 -15.26 -13.72
N LEU A 224 -2.19 -14.33 -12.89
CA LEU A 224 -2.85 -13.04 -12.67
C LEU A 224 -3.03 -12.26 -13.97
N LYS A 225 -1.98 -12.15 -14.79
CA LYS A 225 -2.06 -11.45 -16.08
C LYS A 225 -3.04 -12.11 -17.06
N GLN A 226 -3.15 -13.43 -17.03
CA GLN A 226 -4.04 -14.18 -17.93
C GLN A 226 -5.50 -14.14 -17.50
N ASN A 227 -5.78 -13.99 -16.20
CA ASN A 227 -7.13 -14.14 -15.63
C ASN A 227 -7.76 -12.83 -15.14
N LEU A 228 -6.99 -11.75 -15.04
CA LEU A 228 -7.53 -10.40 -14.89
C LEU A 228 -7.86 -9.80 -16.26
N THR A 229 -8.89 -8.96 -16.33
CA THR A 229 -9.14 -8.15 -17.53
C THR A 229 -8.02 -7.14 -17.75
N ALA A 230 -7.92 -6.55 -18.95
CA ALA A 230 -6.93 -5.52 -19.23
C ALA A 230 -7.06 -4.31 -18.27
N ASP A 231 -8.29 -3.88 -17.99
CA ASP A 231 -8.58 -2.76 -17.08
C ASP A 231 -8.25 -3.12 -15.62
N GLN A 232 -8.57 -4.34 -15.19
CA GLN A 232 -8.17 -4.84 -13.87
C GLN A 232 -6.64 -4.91 -13.75
N PHE A 233 -5.97 -5.46 -14.75
CA PHE A 233 -4.51 -5.54 -14.75
C PHE A 233 -3.85 -4.16 -14.81
N ALA A 234 -4.49 -3.14 -15.39
CA ALA A 234 -4.05 -1.75 -15.32
C ALA A 234 -4.03 -1.22 -13.86
N GLY A 235 -5.00 -1.62 -13.04
CA GLY A 235 -5.06 -1.30 -11.61
C GLY A 235 -4.05 -2.05 -10.73
N VAL A 236 -3.34 -3.05 -11.26
CA VAL A 236 -2.22 -3.70 -10.56
C VAL A 236 -0.97 -2.83 -10.64
N VAL A 237 -0.49 -2.29 -9.52
CA VAL A 237 0.59 -1.29 -9.50
C VAL A 237 1.97 -1.90 -9.73
N GLY A 238 2.21 -3.09 -9.19
CA GLY A 238 3.51 -3.72 -9.11
C GLY A 238 3.41 -5.03 -8.35
N PHE A 239 4.55 -5.57 -7.94
CA PHE A 239 4.61 -6.79 -7.12
C PHE A 239 5.67 -6.62 -6.04
N ASP A 240 5.32 -6.94 -4.81
CA ASP A 240 6.22 -7.00 -3.66
C ASP A 240 6.83 -8.41 -3.56
N PRO A 241 8.13 -8.58 -3.89
CA PRO A 241 8.70 -9.90 -4.08
C PRO A 241 8.76 -10.77 -2.84
N TYR A 242 9.00 -10.19 -1.67
CA TYR A 242 9.30 -10.92 -0.44
C TYR A 242 9.23 -9.99 0.78
N ASN A 243 8.26 -10.24 1.66
CA ASN A 243 8.05 -9.49 2.90
C ASN A 243 9.23 -9.58 3.88
N GLU A 244 9.61 -8.44 4.46
CA GLU A 244 10.60 -8.30 5.55
C GLU A 244 11.86 -9.18 5.41
N PRO A 245 12.68 -8.99 4.37
CA PRO A 245 13.87 -9.80 4.16
C PRO A 245 14.84 -9.75 5.36
N PHE A 246 15.21 -10.92 5.87
CA PHE A 246 16.28 -11.09 6.85
C PHE A 246 17.18 -12.25 6.46
N ALA A 247 18.49 -12.12 6.65
CA ALA A 247 19.45 -13.18 6.31
C ALA A 247 19.24 -14.48 7.09
N GLY A 248 18.56 -14.44 8.23
CA GLY A 248 18.59 -15.50 9.25
C GLY A 248 19.94 -15.53 9.96
N ARG A 249 21.01 -15.81 9.21
CA ARG A 249 22.41 -15.75 9.66
C ARG A 249 23.27 -15.09 8.58
N TYR A 250 24.18 -14.23 8.99
CA TYR A 250 25.20 -13.71 8.09
C TYR A 250 26.32 -14.72 7.91
N ASP A 251 26.87 -14.77 6.71
CA ASP A 251 28.13 -15.47 6.47
C ASP A 251 29.29 -14.83 7.25
N SER A 252 30.38 -15.57 7.42
CA SER A 252 31.58 -15.04 8.07
C SER A 252 32.10 -13.79 7.35
N GLY A 253 32.25 -12.69 8.09
CA GLY A 253 32.67 -11.40 7.55
C GLY A 253 31.58 -10.60 6.82
N GLN A 254 30.36 -11.13 6.75
CA GLN A 254 29.20 -10.43 6.20
C GLN A 254 28.46 -9.63 7.28
N ASN A 255 27.84 -8.54 6.89
CA ASN A 255 26.92 -7.74 7.70
C ASN A 255 25.68 -7.41 6.86
N SER A 256 24.71 -6.70 7.43
CA SER A 256 23.48 -6.34 6.73
C SER A 256 23.72 -5.66 5.38
N ARG A 257 24.62 -4.68 5.29
CA ARG A 257 24.93 -4.00 4.04
C ARG A 257 25.57 -4.91 2.99
N SER A 258 26.60 -5.67 3.37
CA SER A 258 27.24 -6.59 2.41
C SER A 258 26.31 -7.73 2.01
N TRP A 259 25.44 -8.21 2.91
CA TRP A 259 24.38 -9.16 2.59
C TRP A 259 23.36 -8.59 1.61
N GLU A 260 22.90 -7.35 1.81
CA GLU A 260 21.99 -6.70 0.87
C GLU A 260 22.62 -6.61 -0.53
N ARG A 261 23.89 -6.23 -0.61
CA ARG A 261 24.65 -6.12 -1.87
C ARG A 261 24.86 -7.46 -2.56
N ASP A 262 25.31 -8.46 -1.80
CA ASP A 262 25.85 -9.72 -2.36
C ASP A 262 24.79 -10.82 -2.48
N VAL A 263 23.66 -10.72 -1.77
CA VAL A 263 22.65 -11.77 -1.68
C VAL A 263 21.24 -11.24 -2.01
N LEU A 264 20.76 -10.22 -1.28
CA LEU A 264 19.39 -9.72 -1.46
C LEU A 264 19.18 -9.05 -2.82
N TRP A 265 20.10 -8.17 -3.23
CA TRP A 265 19.99 -7.49 -4.52
C TRP A 265 20.02 -8.45 -5.71
N PRO A 266 20.93 -9.44 -5.78
CA PRO A 266 20.87 -10.51 -6.77
C PRO A 266 19.52 -11.26 -6.80
N PHE A 267 18.88 -11.50 -5.65
CA PHE A 267 17.53 -12.07 -5.62
C PHE A 267 16.51 -11.15 -6.33
N TYR A 268 16.54 -9.84 -6.08
CA TYR A 268 15.65 -8.90 -6.78
C TYR A 268 15.90 -8.83 -8.29
N VAL A 269 17.15 -8.93 -8.73
CA VAL A 269 17.49 -9.02 -10.16
C VAL A 269 16.87 -10.28 -10.78
N LYS A 270 16.97 -11.43 -10.10
CA LYS A 270 16.32 -12.67 -10.54
C LYS A 270 14.81 -12.53 -10.57
N PHE A 271 14.20 -11.97 -9.52
CA PHE A 271 12.76 -11.77 -9.45
C PHE A 271 12.26 -10.84 -10.57
N ARG A 272 12.99 -9.75 -10.85
CA ARG A 272 12.70 -8.86 -11.98
C ARG A 272 12.69 -9.59 -13.31
N ALA A 273 13.64 -10.51 -13.54
CA ALA A 273 13.63 -11.35 -14.74
C ALA A 273 12.39 -12.28 -14.79
N ARG A 274 11.93 -12.79 -13.64
CA ARG A 274 10.66 -13.57 -13.56
C ARG A 274 9.44 -12.71 -13.87
N MET A 275 9.40 -11.48 -13.39
CA MET A 275 8.35 -10.52 -13.75
C MET A 275 8.34 -10.27 -15.27
N ASP A 276 9.49 -10.06 -15.90
CA ASP A 276 9.58 -9.86 -17.35
C ASP A 276 9.08 -11.09 -18.13
N ALA A 277 9.49 -12.29 -17.71
CA ALA A 277 9.04 -13.54 -18.31
C ALA A 277 7.53 -13.79 -18.14
N ALA A 278 6.93 -13.29 -17.05
CA ALA A 278 5.49 -13.32 -16.81
C ALA A 278 4.72 -12.22 -17.57
N GLY A 279 5.40 -11.32 -18.29
CA GLY A 279 4.78 -10.24 -19.03
C GLY A 279 4.47 -8.99 -18.20
N TRP A 280 5.22 -8.73 -17.13
CA TRP A 280 5.07 -7.58 -16.25
C TRP A 280 6.13 -6.50 -16.51
N GLN A 281 6.58 -6.33 -17.76
CA GLN A 281 7.71 -5.45 -18.10
C GLN A 281 7.49 -3.99 -17.68
N ASP A 282 6.25 -3.53 -17.68
CA ASP A 282 5.87 -2.13 -17.39
C ASP A 282 5.51 -1.90 -15.91
N LYS A 283 5.58 -2.94 -15.06
CA LYS A 283 5.22 -2.88 -13.64
C LYS A 283 6.47 -3.01 -12.77
N PRO A 284 6.72 -2.12 -11.81
CA PRO A 284 7.88 -2.21 -10.93
C PRO A 284 7.80 -3.38 -9.95
N ALA A 285 8.98 -3.86 -9.52
CA ALA A 285 9.10 -4.64 -8.28
C ALA A 285 9.21 -3.70 -7.07
N MET A 286 8.41 -3.91 -6.03
CA MET A 286 8.46 -3.15 -4.78
C MET A 286 9.53 -3.79 -3.88
N VAL A 287 10.76 -3.31 -3.90
CA VAL A 287 11.89 -4.01 -3.26
C VAL A 287 12.17 -3.51 -1.86
N GLU A 288 12.17 -4.43 -0.89
CA GLU A 288 12.43 -4.13 0.51
C GLU A 288 13.94 -4.23 0.84
N PRO A 289 14.50 -3.36 1.70
CA PRO A 289 15.81 -3.60 2.30
C PRO A 289 15.70 -4.68 3.39
N ASN A 290 16.79 -4.94 4.10
CA ASN A 290 16.73 -5.72 5.34
C ASN A 290 15.66 -5.13 6.29
N LEU A 291 14.81 -5.96 6.91
CA LEU A 291 13.70 -5.47 7.75
C LEU A 291 14.15 -4.50 8.86
N PHE A 292 15.39 -4.65 9.34
CA PHE A 292 15.92 -3.84 10.43
C PHE A 292 16.44 -2.48 9.96
N TRP A 293 16.43 -2.18 8.66
CA TRP A 293 16.98 -0.93 8.12
C TRP A 293 16.27 0.33 8.66
N ASN A 294 14.94 0.32 8.69
CA ASN A 294 14.13 1.46 9.13
C ASN A 294 13.68 1.35 10.60
N GLY A 295 14.25 0.42 11.37
CA GLY A 295 13.96 0.27 12.79
C GLY A 295 14.54 1.42 13.62
N ASN A 296 13.91 1.72 14.77
CA ASN A 296 14.38 2.77 15.68
C ASN A 296 15.03 2.25 16.97
N VAL A 297 15.06 0.92 17.16
CA VAL A 297 15.81 0.21 18.22
C VAL A 297 16.83 -0.74 17.60
N SER A 298 16.36 -1.70 16.80
CA SER A 298 17.19 -2.77 16.23
C SER A 298 17.83 -2.39 14.89
N LYS A 299 18.17 -1.11 14.69
CA LYS A 299 18.55 -0.56 13.38
C LYS A 299 19.82 -1.21 12.81
N GLN A 300 19.79 -1.70 11.57
CA GLN A 300 20.96 -2.22 10.85
C GLN A 300 21.32 -1.33 9.63
N GLU A 301 22.61 -1.26 9.30
CA GLU A 301 23.06 -0.58 8.07
C GLU A 301 22.53 -1.33 6.84
N GLY A 302 22.08 -0.60 5.83
CA GLY A 302 21.43 -1.18 4.66
C GLY A 302 20.63 -0.12 3.93
N GLY A 303 19.51 -0.51 3.33
CA GLY A 303 18.70 0.40 2.49
C GLY A 303 19.10 0.34 1.03
N LEU A 304 19.68 -0.80 0.61
CA LEU A 304 20.20 -1.04 -0.73
C LEU A 304 21.27 -0.01 -1.12
N LEU A 305 22.14 0.40 -0.17
CA LEU A 305 23.10 1.49 -0.34
C LEU A 305 24.06 1.30 -1.51
N ASP A 306 24.42 0.06 -1.81
CA ASP A 306 25.35 -0.28 -2.89
C ASP A 306 24.65 -0.45 -4.24
N VAL A 307 23.34 -0.20 -4.31
CA VAL A 307 22.58 -0.07 -5.56
C VAL A 307 22.59 1.38 -6.01
N ALA A 308 23.28 1.65 -7.13
CA ALA A 308 23.43 3.01 -7.65
C ALA A 308 22.09 3.60 -8.15
N THR A 309 21.33 2.83 -8.93
CA THR A 309 20.06 3.26 -9.50
C THR A 309 19.05 2.13 -9.43
N LEU A 310 17.89 2.40 -8.82
CA LEU A 310 16.69 1.56 -8.93
C LEU A 310 15.92 1.93 -10.20
N GLY A 311 15.75 3.23 -10.46
CA GLY A 311 15.08 3.73 -11.65
C GLY A 311 13.61 3.31 -11.73
N SER A 312 13.07 3.19 -12.94
CA SER A 312 11.64 2.92 -13.16
C SER A 312 11.21 1.46 -12.96
N ARG A 313 12.16 0.52 -12.89
CA ARG A 313 11.88 -0.92 -12.84
C ARG A 313 11.65 -1.45 -11.42
N TYR A 314 11.97 -0.64 -10.42
CA TYR A 314 11.87 -0.98 -9.01
C TYR A 314 11.28 0.22 -8.27
N VAL A 315 10.66 -0.01 -7.12
CA VAL A 315 10.23 0.99 -6.15
C VAL A 315 10.93 0.67 -4.84
N PHE A 316 11.42 1.70 -4.13
CA PHE A 316 11.97 1.50 -2.80
C PHE A 316 10.83 1.27 -1.80
N ASN A 317 10.68 0.03 -1.34
CA ASN A 317 9.66 -0.38 -0.39
C ASN A 317 10.28 -0.55 0.99
N THR A 318 9.60 -0.20 2.08
CA THR A 318 10.08 -0.46 3.45
C THR A 318 8.93 -0.40 4.43
N HIS A 319 9.18 -0.86 5.66
CA HIS A 319 8.22 -0.79 6.76
C HIS A 319 8.65 0.24 7.80
N PHE A 320 7.73 0.63 8.67
CA PHE A 320 8.04 1.41 9.85
C PHE A 320 7.11 1.08 11.02
N TYR A 321 7.66 0.42 12.04
CA TYR A 321 7.03 0.24 13.34
C TYR A 321 7.88 0.95 14.40
N ASP A 322 7.24 1.77 15.25
CA ASP A 322 7.95 2.40 16.36
C ASP A 322 8.20 1.36 17.46
N GLN A 323 9.35 0.68 17.36
CA GLN A 323 9.80 -0.33 18.32
C GLN A 323 9.92 0.26 19.74
N LYS A 324 10.24 1.56 19.88
CA LYS A 324 10.28 2.21 21.19
C LYS A 324 8.88 2.38 21.78
N ALA A 325 7.92 2.84 20.99
CA ALA A 325 6.52 2.97 21.42
C ALA A 325 5.92 1.61 21.79
N ILE A 326 6.13 0.60 20.94
CA ILE A 326 5.66 -0.78 21.12
C ILE A 326 6.26 -1.41 22.37
N SER A 327 7.55 -1.18 22.67
CA SER A 327 8.20 -1.75 23.86
C SER A 327 7.57 -1.34 25.19
N GLY A 328 6.84 -0.21 25.22
CA GLY A 328 6.29 0.37 26.44
C GLY A 328 7.32 1.01 27.39
N ILE A 329 8.59 0.61 27.32
CA ILE A 329 9.66 1.01 28.24
C ILE A 329 10.71 1.95 27.63
N LEU A 330 10.88 1.93 26.30
CA LEU A 330 11.87 2.76 25.60
C LEU A 330 11.30 4.11 25.14
N MET A 331 9.97 4.23 25.08
CA MET A 331 9.28 5.50 24.90
C MET A 331 8.21 5.66 25.99
N TRP A 332 8.46 6.59 26.91
CA TRP A 332 7.48 6.98 27.92
C TRP A 332 6.47 7.95 27.32
N GLY A 333 5.19 7.76 27.63
CA GLY A 333 4.11 8.60 27.11
C GLY A 333 3.74 8.36 25.65
N ASN A 334 3.15 9.39 25.04
CA ASN A 334 2.56 9.38 23.70
C ASN A 334 3.51 10.00 22.65
N ALA A 335 3.28 9.68 21.37
CA ALA A 335 4.01 10.33 20.27
C ALA A 335 3.61 11.81 20.15
N SER A 336 4.49 12.62 19.57
CA SER A 336 4.34 14.08 19.49
C SER A 336 4.41 14.59 18.05
N ASP A 337 4.15 15.89 17.85
CA ASP A 337 4.26 16.55 16.55
C ASP A 337 5.63 16.29 15.91
N GLY A 338 5.59 15.70 14.71
CA GLY A 338 6.77 15.41 13.91
C GLY A 338 7.66 14.30 14.48
N GLN A 339 7.10 13.38 15.28
CA GLN A 339 7.86 12.30 15.91
C GLN A 339 8.68 11.49 14.89
N TYR A 340 8.13 11.19 13.71
CA TYR A 340 8.72 10.27 12.72
C TYR A 340 9.12 10.95 11.40
N VAL A 341 9.13 12.28 11.32
CA VAL A 341 9.46 12.98 10.05
C VAL A 341 10.89 12.72 9.58
N THR A 342 11.81 12.41 10.50
CA THR A 342 13.20 12.02 10.17
C THR A 342 13.27 10.60 9.60
N ASP A 343 12.54 9.65 10.18
CA ASP A 343 12.53 8.25 9.74
C ASP A 343 11.95 8.15 8.32
N PHE A 344 10.79 8.75 8.08
CA PHE A 344 10.19 8.84 6.74
C PHE A 344 10.95 9.81 5.82
N GLY A 345 11.72 10.75 6.38
CA GLY A 345 12.67 11.56 5.65
C GLY A 345 13.76 10.71 5.00
N THR A 346 14.30 9.75 5.76
CA THR A 346 15.32 8.80 5.28
C THR A 346 14.81 7.96 4.11
N VAL A 347 13.54 7.53 4.15
CA VAL A 347 12.88 6.81 3.04
C VAL A 347 12.86 7.64 1.76
N ARG A 348 12.41 8.90 1.85
CA ARG A 348 12.42 9.82 0.70
C ARG A 348 13.83 10.09 0.17
N ASP A 349 14.84 10.20 1.04
CA ASP A 349 16.23 10.47 0.64
C ASP A 349 16.78 9.27 -0.13
N ARG A 350 16.48 8.05 0.32
CA ARG A 350 16.93 6.84 -0.36
C ARG A 350 16.27 6.66 -1.73
N ALA A 351 14.97 6.90 -1.82
CA ALA A 351 14.23 6.88 -3.08
C ALA A 351 14.81 7.89 -4.09
N ALA A 352 15.04 9.12 -3.64
CA ALA A 352 15.65 10.17 -4.46
C ALA A 352 17.06 9.79 -4.91
N ALA A 353 17.89 9.28 -4.00
CA ALA A 353 19.28 8.87 -4.29
C ALA A 353 19.38 7.73 -5.32
N THR A 354 18.31 6.96 -5.50
CA THR A 354 18.26 5.82 -6.44
C THR A 354 17.36 6.08 -7.66
N GLY A 355 16.81 7.29 -7.78
CA GLY A 355 15.98 7.70 -8.92
C GLY A 355 14.66 6.95 -9.04
N THR A 356 14.01 6.59 -7.92
CA THR A 356 12.74 5.85 -7.92
C THR A 356 11.71 6.42 -6.93
N ALA A 357 10.45 5.96 -7.04
CA ALA A 357 9.41 6.19 -6.05
C ALA A 357 9.66 5.39 -4.77
N ALA A 358 9.03 5.81 -3.68
CA ALA A 358 9.00 5.03 -2.44
C ALA A 358 7.60 4.84 -1.89
N ILE A 359 7.45 3.75 -1.16
CA ILE A 359 6.25 3.39 -0.41
C ILE A 359 6.67 2.84 0.96
N VAL A 360 5.95 3.26 2.01
CA VAL A 360 6.02 2.60 3.32
C VAL A 360 4.86 1.62 3.40
N SER A 361 5.10 0.38 2.98
CA SER A 361 4.03 -0.59 2.72
C SER A 361 3.48 -1.27 3.96
N GLU A 362 4.15 -1.10 5.10
CA GLU A 362 3.60 -1.41 6.42
C GLU A 362 4.01 -0.38 7.46
N PHE A 363 3.03 0.02 8.25
CA PHE A 363 3.21 0.74 9.51
C PHE A 363 1.98 0.51 10.38
N GLY A 364 2.13 0.60 11.69
CA GLY A 364 1.02 0.37 12.61
C GLY A 364 1.43 0.51 14.06
N HIS A 365 0.44 0.38 14.96
CA HIS A 365 0.68 0.27 16.39
C HIS A 365 -0.38 -0.67 17.01
N PRO A 366 -0.03 -1.52 17.99
CA PRO A 366 -0.99 -2.39 18.66
C PRO A 366 -2.19 -1.62 19.23
N LEU A 367 -3.39 -2.21 19.08
CA LEU A 367 -4.66 -1.67 19.56
C LEU A 367 -5.13 -2.33 20.86
N ASN A 368 -4.40 -3.32 21.36
CA ASN A 368 -4.57 -3.93 22.67
C ASN A 368 -3.25 -3.91 23.50
N GLY A 369 -3.33 -4.45 24.70
CA GLY A 369 -2.19 -4.55 25.60
C GLY A 369 -1.80 -3.22 26.24
N SER A 370 -0.64 -3.21 26.90
CA SER A 370 -0.18 -2.09 27.75
C SER A 370 0.20 -0.83 26.97
N THR A 371 0.35 -0.91 25.65
CA THR A 371 0.75 0.20 24.79
C THR A 371 -0.35 0.68 23.85
N ALA A 372 -1.55 0.06 23.87
CA ALA A 372 -2.69 0.43 23.04
C ALA A 372 -3.07 1.91 23.10
N GLY A 373 -3.00 2.50 24.30
CA GLY A 373 -3.34 3.91 24.51
C GLY A 373 -2.48 4.89 23.71
N LYS A 374 -1.33 4.45 23.18
CA LYS A 374 -0.45 5.28 22.34
C LYS A 374 -0.91 5.34 20.89
N ALA A 375 -1.71 4.37 20.43
CA ALA A 375 -2.08 4.19 19.02
C ALA A 375 -2.57 5.48 18.34
N PRO A 376 -3.47 6.29 18.94
CA PRO A 376 -3.95 7.51 18.28
C PRO A 376 -2.83 8.48 17.91
N THR A 377 -1.86 8.67 18.82
CA THR A 377 -0.74 9.59 18.59
C THR A 377 0.34 8.98 17.69
N VAL A 378 0.66 7.70 17.84
CA VAL A 378 1.67 7.03 17.02
C VAL A 378 1.24 7.03 15.55
N LEU A 379 0.00 6.63 15.28
CA LEU A 379 -0.53 6.61 13.91
C LEU A 379 -0.70 8.02 13.34
N LYS A 380 -1.13 9.00 14.14
CA LYS A 380 -1.16 10.41 13.67
C LYS A 380 0.22 10.88 13.24
N ALA A 381 1.28 10.52 13.97
CA ALA A 381 2.65 10.87 13.63
C ALA A 381 3.16 10.14 12.39
N MET A 382 2.79 8.88 12.19
CA MET A 382 3.13 8.13 10.97
C MET A 382 2.46 8.75 9.74
N TYR A 383 1.17 9.07 9.81
CA TYR A 383 0.48 9.75 8.73
C TYR A 383 1.02 11.16 8.46
N GLN A 384 1.32 11.94 9.50
CA GLN A 384 1.97 13.24 9.34
C GLN A 384 3.33 13.11 8.63
N ALA A 385 4.11 12.09 8.96
CA ALA A 385 5.41 11.82 8.35
C ALA A 385 5.30 11.31 6.90
N LEU A 386 4.20 10.63 6.54
CA LEU A 386 3.86 10.31 5.15
C LEU A 386 3.54 11.58 4.34
N ASP A 387 2.88 12.56 4.95
CA ASP A 387 2.44 13.78 4.30
C ASP A 387 3.59 14.80 4.11
N SER A 388 4.49 14.93 5.10
CA SER A 388 5.58 15.90 5.06
C SER A 388 6.80 15.51 5.91
N ARG A 389 7.99 15.97 5.52
CA ARG A 389 9.20 15.98 6.37
C ARG A 389 9.21 17.11 7.40
N VAL A 390 8.30 18.08 7.29
CA VAL A 390 8.27 19.24 8.17
C VAL A 390 7.26 18.98 9.27
N LYS A 391 7.70 19.16 10.52
CA LYS A 391 6.82 19.08 11.69
C LYS A 391 5.66 20.05 11.54
N GLY A 392 4.48 19.68 12.02
CA GLY A 392 3.26 20.46 11.89
C GLY A 392 3.41 21.87 12.43
N ALA A 393 4.01 22.04 13.61
CA ALA A 393 4.19 23.35 14.24
C ALA A 393 5.05 24.31 13.39
N ASN A 394 5.89 23.78 12.50
CA ASN A 394 6.77 24.54 11.63
C ASN A 394 6.34 24.52 10.16
N TRP A 395 5.29 23.77 9.79
CA TRP A 395 4.94 23.51 8.40
C TRP A 395 4.61 24.79 7.64
N TRP A 396 3.80 25.68 8.22
CA TRP A 396 3.47 26.97 7.62
C TRP A 396 4.67 27.90 7.44
N ALA A 397 5.70 27.77 8.28
CA ALA A 397 6.92 28.58 8.19
C ALA A 397 7.87 28.05 7.11
N SER A 398 7.93 26.73 6.93
CA SER A 398 8.92 26.06 6.07
C SER A 398 8.29 25.00 5.13
N PRO A 399 7.19 25.29 4.42
CA PRO A 399 6.41 24.27 3.70
C PRO A 399 7.20 23.63 2.55
N ALA A 400 8.11 24.38 1.91
CA ALA A 400 8.99 23.91 0.85
C ALA A 400 9.95 22.79 1.28
N GLY A 401 10.16 22.61 2.59
CA GLY A 401 10.92 21.49 3.14
C GLY A 401 10.17 20.15 3.17
N SER A 402 8.90 20.10 2.75
CA SER A 402 8.04 18.91 2.89
C SER A 402 8.58 17.68 2.16
N GLY A 403 9.22 17.89 1.01
CA GLY A 403 9.53 16.81 0.07
C GLY A 403 8.25 16.23 -0.58
N PRO A 404 8.40 15.19 -1.42
CA PRO A 404 7.25 14.52 -2.03
C PRO A 404 6.40 13.83 -0.95
N VAL A 405 5.09 13.72 -1.20
CA VAL A 405 4.20 12.92 -0.36
C VAL A 405 4.56 11.45 -0.57
N LEU A 406 4.85 10.73 0.51
CA LEU A 406 5.14 9.30 0.42
C LEU A 406 3.86 8.52 0.25
N SER A 407 3.89 7.44 -0.52
CA SER A 407 2.83 6.42 -0.49
C SER A 407 2.94 5.56 0.78
N GLY A 408 1.84 4.97 1.24
CA GLY A 408 1.92 4.02 2.35
C GLY A 408 0.65 3.23 2.62
N SER A 409 0.84 2.08 3.28
CA SER A 409 -0.21 1.13 3.64
C SER A 409 -0.13 0.77 5.13
N GLN A 410 -1.22 0.98 5.86
CA GLN A 410 -1.29 0.65 7.29
C GLN A 410 -1.48 -0.87 7.48
N TRP A 411 -0.79 -1.45 8.45
CA TRP A 411 -1.10 -2.79 8.98
C TRP A 411 -2.16 -2.64 10.09
N GLN A 412 -3.35 -3.24 9.98
CA GLN A 412 -3.90 -3.97 8.85
C GLN A 412 -5.41 -3.74 8.68
N TRP A 413 -6.00 -4.25 7.60
CA TRP A 413 -7.44 -4.24 7.36
C TRP A 413 -7.99 -5.66 7.32
N ASP A 414 -8.25 -6.20 8.50
CA ASP A 414 -8.89 -7.50 8.66
C ASP A 414 -10.31 -7.34 9.22
N ILE A 415 -11.30 -7.83 8.47
CA ILE A 415 -12.70 -7.78 8.89
C ILE A 415 -13.04 -8.87 9.90
N TYR A 416 -12.22 -9.93 10.00
CA TYR A 416 -12.48 -11.07 10.87
C TYR A 416 -11.99 -10.90 12.31
N HIS A 417 -11.30 -9.80 12.63
CA HIS A 417 -10.86 -9.48 13.99
C HIS A 417 -11.86 -9.92 15.07
N GLY A 418 -11.43 -10.80 15.97
CA GLY A 418 -12.22 -11.36 17.08
C GLY A 418 -13.27 -12.38 16.65
N ARG A 419 -13.15 -12.96 15.45
CA ARG A 419 -14.09 -13.94 14.86
C ARG A 419 -13.39 -15.06 14.08
N HIS A 420 -12.09 -15.23 14.30
CA HIS A 420 -11.29 -16.27 13.66
C HIS A 420 -11.62 -17.66 14.23
N HIS A 421 -11.27 -18.69 13.48
CA HIS A 421 -11.34 -20.09 13.87
C HIS A 421 -10.03 -20.80 13.50
N GLU A 422 -8.91 -20.22 13.93
CA GLU A 422 -7.58 -20.72 13.60
C GLU A 422 -7.07 -21.71 14.64
N TYR A 423 -6.65 -22.90 14.22
CA TYR A 423 -5.96 -23.85 15.09
C TYR A 423 -4.44 -23.67 14.97
N MET A 424 -3.85 -22.97 15.93
CA MET A 424 -2.42 -22.63 15.88
C MET A 424 -1.56 -23.90 15.73
N ASN A 425 -0.72 -23.93 14.69
CA ASN A 425 0.16 -25.05 14.37
C ASN A 425 -0.56 -26.41 14.27
N GLY A 426 -1.84 -26.40 13.87
CA GLY A 426 -2.68 -27.59 13.75
C GLY A 426 -3.05 -28.23 15.10
N ASN A 427 -2.90 -27.50 16.20
CA ASN A 427 -3.25 -28.01 17.53
C ASN A 427 -4.76 -27.82 17.80
N PRO A 428 -5.55 -28.90 17.92
CA PRO A 428 -6.99 -28.81 18.16
C PRO A 428 -7.36 -28.21 19.53
N ASP A 429 -6.41 -28.19 20.48
CA ASP A 429 -6.60 -27.60 21.81
C ASP A 429 -6.22 -26.11 21.86
N LYS A 430 -5.72 -25.54 20.75
CA LYS A 430 -5.35 -24.12 20.62
C LYS A 430 -6.14 -23.42 19.52
N LEU A 431 -7.46 -23.38 19.68
CA LEU A 431 -8.33 -22.56 18.85
C LEU A 431 -8.16 -21.08 19.21
N LEU A 432 -7.75 -20.28 18.23
CA LEU A 432 -7.64 -18.84 18.33
C LEU A 432 -8.87 -18.19 17.71
N THR A 433 -9.58 -17.41 18.52
CA THR A 433 -10.77 -16.65 18.12
C THR A 433 -10.62 -15.15 18.30
N ASP A 434 -9.61 -14.72 19.05
CA ASP A 434 -9.46 -13.35 19.53
C ASP A 434 -8.46 -12.56 18.67
N ALA A 435 -8.60 -11.23 18.71
CA ALA A 435 -7.74 -10.29 18.00
C ALA A 435 -7.59 -10.66 16.50
N ASP A 436 -6.37 -10.59 15.95
CA ASP A 436 -6.08 -10.96 14.57
C ASP A 436 -5.70 -12.46 14.42
N ALA A 437 -5.89 -13.27 15.48
CA ALA A 437 -5.55 -14.70 15.57
C ALA A 437 -4.12 -15.09 15.16
N TRP A 438 -3.19 -14.14 15.21
CA TRP A 438 -1.80 -14.31 14.82
C TRP A 438 -0.84 -13.82 15.89
N ASN A 439 -0.11 -14.71 16.58
CA ASN A 439 0.97 -14.34 17.52
C ASN A 439 0.63 -13.19 18.51
N ASP A 440 -0.62 -13.14 18.99
CA ASP A 440 -1.19 -12.07 19.85
C ASP A 440 -1.18 -10.66 19.21
N GLU A 441 -1.06 -10.56 17.89
CA GLU A 441 -1.24 -9.32 17.14
C GLU A 441 -2.67 -8.81 17.21
N ASP A 442 -2.77 -7.49 17.37
CA ASP A 442 -4.02 -6.75 17.30
C ASP A 442 -3.74 -5.38 16.68
N LEU A 443 -3.79 -5.31 15.36
CA LEU A 443 -3.54 -4.10 14.59
C LEU A 443 -4.68 -3.77 13.63
N SER A 444 -5.71 -4.62 13.51
CA SER A 444 -6.78 -4.38 12.54
C SER A 444 -7.54 -3.07 12.80
N ALA A 445 -7.57 -2.19 11.78
CA ALA A 445 -8.30 -0.93 11.82
C ALA A 445 -9.83 -1.10 11.79
N VAL A 446 -10.30 -2.30 11.44
CA VAL A 446 -11.71 -2.62 11.22
C VAL A 446 -12.08 -3.93 11.94
N ARG A 447 -13.39 -4.17 12.10
CA ARG A 447 -13.95 -5.48 12.44
C ARG A 447 -15.36 -5.57 11.89
N LEU A 448 -15.93 -6.78 11.86
CA LEU A 448 -17.38 -6.94 11.75
C LEU A 448 -18.07 -6.77 13.11
N ASP A 449 -19.17 -6.02 13.13
CA ASP A 449 -20.12 -6.02 14.24
C ASP A 449 -21.07 -7.24 14.19
N ASP A 450 -21.97 -7.34 15.17
CA ASP A 450 -22.87 -8.49 15.29
C ASP A 450 -23.89 -8.60 14.15
N SER A 451 -24.09 -7.52 13.39
CA SER A 451 -24.91 -7.52 12.18
C SER A 451 -24.13 -7.93 10.92
N GLY A 452 -22.82 -8.15 11.04
CA GLY A 452 -21.93 -8.43 9.91
C GLY A 452 -21.53 -7.17 9.14
N ARG A 453 -21.67 -5.99 9.72
CA ARG A 453 -21.25 -4.72 9.13
C ARG A 453 -19.82 -4.37 9.58
N ALA A 454 -19.00 -3.93 8.64
CA ALA A 454 -17.68 -3.40 8.94
C ALA A 454 -17.78 -2.08 9.74
N VAL A 455 -17.05 -2.01 10.85
CA VAL A 455 -16.96 -0.85 11.74
C VAL A 455 -15.51 -0.58 12.11
N LEU A 456 -15.16 0.70 12.25
CA LEU A 456 -13.81 1.11 12.61
C LEU A 456 -13.50 0.79 14.08
N ARG A 457 -12.24 0.44 14.34
CA ARG A 457 -11.67 0.26 15.69
C ARG A 457 -10.82 1.45 16.14
N GLN A 458 -10.64 2.43 15.26
CA GLN A 458 -9.86 3.65 15.50
C GLN A 458 -10.69 4.89 15.11
N ASP A 459 -10.23 6.09 15.48
CA ASP A 459 -10.92 7.34 15.10
C ASP A 459 -10.97 7.47 13.57
N GLY A 460 -12.17 7.55 12.99
CA GLY A 460 -12.33 7.71 11.54
C GLY A 460 -11.65 8.96 10.97
N ARG A 461 -11.46 10.02 11.78
CA ARG A 461 -10.71 11.21 11.33
C ARG A 461 -9.25 10.92 11.05
N LEU A 462 -8.66 9.98 11.79
CA LEU A 462 -7.27 9.57 11.63
C LEU A 462 -7.07 8.78 10.34
N LEU A 463 -8.03 7.91 10.01
CA LEU A 463 -7.96 6.95 8.92
C LEU A 463 -8.46 7.50 7.58
N ASP A 464 -9.63 8.14 7.58
CA ASP A 464 -10.25 8.75 6.41
C ASP A 464 -9.73 10.18 6.24
N ARG A 465 -8.68 10.34 5.43
CA ARG A 465 -7.84 11.55 5.37
C ARG A 465 -7.93 12.25 4.03
N VAL A 466 -7.85 13.59 3.99
CA VAL A 466 -7.55 14.28 2.72
C VAL A 466 -6.11 13.96 2.34
N TYR A 467 -5.88 13.59 1.08
CA TYR A 467 -4.54 13.44 0.49
C TYR A 467 -4.61 13.65 -1.03
N PRO A 468 -3.49 14.06 -1.68
CA PRO A 468 -3.45 14.22 -3.13
C PRO A 468 -3.33 12.86 -3.80
N SER A 469 -4.46 12.23 -4.13
CA SER A 469 -4.49 10.92 -4.79
C SER A 469 -3.84 10.95 -6.17
N ALA A 470 -3.98 12.06 -6.91
CA ALA A 470 -3.27 12.31 -8.15
C ALA A 470 -3.03 13.81 -8.39
N THR A 471 -1.79 14.26 -8.57
CA THR A 471 -1.45 15.66 -8.83
C THR A 471 -1.13 15.86 -10.31
N SER A 472 -1.84 16.77 -10.99
CA SER A 472 -1.55 17.15 -12.38
C SER A 472 -0.30 18.03 -12.45
N GLY A 473 0.85 17.37 -12.31
CA GLY A 473 2.15 17.98 -12.16
C GLY A 473 2.91 17.44 -10.95
N THR A 474 3.51 18.34 -10.18
CA THR A 474 4.45 18.01 -9.11
C THR A 474 4.02 18.57 -7.78
N THR A 475 3.86 17.72 -6.77
CA THR A 475 3.65 18.19 -5.40
C THR A 475 4.89 18.91 -4.88
N LEU A 476 4.71 20.13 -4.37
CA LEU A 476 5.77 20.93 -3.73
C LEU A 476 5.65 20.93 -2.21
N ALA A 477 4.42 20.94 -1.70
CA ALA A 477 4.14 20.76 -0.29
C ALA A 477 2.73 20.24 -0.08
N PHE A 478 2.57 19.42 0.95
CA PHE A 478 1.27 18.93 1.39
C PHE A 478 1.23 18.81 2.91
N THR A 479 0.05 19.03 3.49
CA THR A 479 -0.25 18.71 4.88
C THR A 479 -1.74 18.49 5.03
N TYR A 480 -2.10 17.67 6.02
CA TYR A 480 -3.47 17.51 6.50
C TYR A 480 -3.50 17.54 8.03
N GLU A 481 -4.28 18.46 8.59
CA GLU A 481 -4.62 18.47 10.01
C GLU A 481 -5.94 17.74 10.21
N ASP A 482 -5.83 16.48 10.63
CA ASP A 482 -6.96 15.57 10.81
C ASP A 482 -7.83 15.83 12.05
N ARG A 483 -7.35 16.59 13.05
CA ARG A 483 -8.06 16.79 14.33
C ARG A 483 -8.58 15.48 14.97
N SER A 484 -7.88 14.38 14.75
CA SER A 484 -8.13 13.09 15.41
C SER A 484 -7.97 13.20 16.92
N ARG A 485 -8.54 12.23 17.65
CA ARG A 485 -8.62 12.29 19.10
C ARG A 485 -7.81 11.22 19.81
N ASP A 486 -7.24 11.62 20.93
CA ASP A 486 -6.76 10.73 21.98
C ASP A 486 -7.71 10.83 23.18
N GLY A 487 -8.59 9.84 23.32
CA GLY A 487 -9.76 9.93 24.20
C GLY A 487 -10.66 11.13 23.84
N SER A 488 -10.86 12.05 24.77
CA SER A 488 -11.61 13.29 24.53
C SER A 488 -10.77 14.41 23.90
N ASN A 489 -9.44 14.29 23.91
CA ASN A 489 -8.52 15.36 23.53
C ASN A 489 -8.39 15.44 22.01
N VAL A 490 -8.65 16.61 21.43
CA VAL A 490 -8.39 16.86 20.00
C VAL A 490 -6.90 17.11 19.79
N LEU A 491 -6.26 16.29 18.97
CA LEU A 491 -4.85 16.45 18.60
C LEU A 491 -4.74 17.52 17.51
N THR A 492 -4.00 18.59 17.79
CA THR A 492 -3.70 19.67 16.83
C THR A 492 -2.20 19.87 16.79
N TRP A 493 -1.58 19.51 15.68
CA TRP A 493 -0.13 19.55 15.51
C TRP A 493 0.31 20.54 14.44
N ASN A 494 -0.55 20.86 13.49
CA ASN A 494 -0.34 21.88 12.49
C ASN A 494 -1.40 22.98 12.63
N PRO A 495 -1.31 23.88 13.62
CA PRO A 495 -2.23 25.01 13.72
C PRO A 495 -1.94 26.04 12.62
N VAL A 496 -3.00 26.65 12.04
CA VAL A 496 -2.84 27.81 11.17
C VAL A 496 -2.24 28.97 11.99
N PRO A 497 -1.15 29.61 11.55
CA PRO A 497 -0.48 30.65 12.32
C PRO A 497 -1.35 31.91 12.42
N SER A 498 -1.16 32.68 13.50
CA SER A 498 -1.85 33.96 13.72
C SER A 498 -1.54 35.02 12.65
N SER A 499 -0.47 34.82 11.86
CA SER A 499 -0.14 35.66 10.69
C SER A 499 -1.07 35.45 9.50
N LEU A 500 -1.94 34.44 9.52
CA LEU A 500 -2.96 34.15 8.50
C LEU A 500 -4.36 34.17 9.14
N PRO A 501 -4.81 35.32 9.68
CA PRO A 501 -6.04 35.39 10.48
C PRO A 501 -7.30 35.04 9.70
N ASN A 502 -7.40 35.35 8.40
CA ASN A 502 -8.58 34.98 7.60
C ASN A 502 -8.60 33.48 7.31
N VAL A 503 -7.45 32.88 7.00
CA VAL A 503 -7.33 31.41 6.86
C VAL A 503 -7.67 30.71 8.18
N SER A 504 -7.13 31.20 9.29
CA SER A 504 -7.36 30.63 10.63
C SER A 504 -8.84 30.70 11.01
N SER A 505 -9.52 31.81 10.71
CA SER A 505 -10.96 31.98 10.91
C SER A 505 -11.80 31.00 10.06
N LEU A 506 -11.44 30.79 8.78
CA LEU A 506 -12.15 29.84 7.91
C LEU A 506 -12.00 28.39 8.36
N VAL A 507 -10.80 28.00 8.81
CA VAL A 507 -10.52 26.65 9.29
C VAL A 507 -11.17 26.41 10.65
N GLY A 508 -11.08 27.39 11.56
CA GLY A 508 -11.60 27.29 12.92
C GLY A 508 -11.13 26.02 13.65
N SER A 509 -12.08 25.27 14.20
CA SER A 509 -11.85 23.97 14.84
C SER A 509 -11.94 22.78 13.87
N GLY A 510 -12.13 23.04 12.58
CA GLY A 510 -12.27 22.02 11.54
C GLY A 510 -10.94 21.35 11.18
N GLN A 511 -11.09 20.31 10.36
CA GLN A 511 -10.01 19.66 9.63
C GLN A 511 -9.67 20.50 8.41
N TYR A 512 -8.42 20.44 7.98
CA TYR A 512 -8.02 21.11 6.74
C TYR A 512 -6.79 20.46 6.10
N SER A 513 -6.67 20.61 4.79
CA SER A 513 -5.45 20.31 4.05
C SER A 513 -4.97 21.54 3.30
N VAL A 514 -3.66 21.62 3.08
CA VAL A 514 -3.08 22.55 2.11
C VAL A 514 -2.22 21.76 1.14
N HIS A 515 -2.49 21.92 -0.15
CA HIS A 515 -1.71 21.33 -1.23
C HIS A 515 -1.14 22.45 -2.10
N VAL A 516 0.17 22.39 -2.37
CA VAL A 516 0.88 23.31 -3.26
C VAL A 516 1.57 22.47 -4.32
N TRP A 517 1.36 22.79 -5.59
CA TRP A 517 1.92 22.02 -6.69
C TRP A 517 2.35 22.90 -7.86
N ARG A 518 3.18 22.34 -8.72
CA ARG A 518 3.53 22.93 -10.02
C ARG A 518 2.86 22.14 -11.14
N SER A 519 2.04 22.78 -11.96
CA SER A 519 1.26 22.13 -13.03
C SER A 519 2.13 21.53 -14.15
N ASN A 520 1.63 20.51 -14.85
CA ASN A 520 2.30 19.94 -16.04
C ASN A 520 1.63 20.30 -17.38
N GLY A 521 0.47 20.95 -17.39
CA GLY A 521 -0.30 21.24 -18.61
C GLY A 521 -1.18 20.09 -19.11
N GLY A 522 -1.36 19.04 -18.31
CA GLY A 522 -2.24 17.92 -18.62
C GLY A 522 -3.72 18.28 -18.55
N SER A 523 -4.57 17.54 -19.26
CA SER A 523 -6.03 17.73 -19.23
C SER A 523 -6.72 17.09 -18.03
N ALA A 524 -6.08 16.10 -17.40
CA ALA A 524 -6.56 15.49 -16.17
C ALA A 524 -6.31 16.43 -14.98
N PRO A 525 -7.30 16.64 -14.09
CA PRO A 525 -7.18 17.55 -12.96
C PRO A 525 -6.28 16.95 -11.85
N THR A 526 -5.78 17.84 -10.98
CA THR A 526 -5.31 17.44 -9.65
C THR A 526 -6.52 16.95 -8.84
N GLU A 527 -6.33 15.86 -8.10
CA GLU A 527 -7.33 15.13 -7.36
C GLU A 527 -6.93 15.02 -5.89
N LEU A 528 -7.84 15.40 -5.01
CA LEU A 528 -7.73 15.16 -3.58
C LEU A 528 -8.85 14.24 -3.12
N HIS A 529 -8.52 13.17 -2.39
CA HIS A 529 -9.53 12.38 -1.68
C HIS A 529 -10.26 13.27 -0.66
N LEU A 530 -11.58 13.15 -0.56
CA LEU A 530 -12.40 13.86 0.42
C LEU A 530 -13.03 12.88 1.41
N PRO A 531 -12.63 12.92 2.69
CA PRO A 531 -13.22 12.10 3.72
C PRO A 531 -14.74 12.28 3.85
N ALA A 532 -15.40 11.32 4.50
CA ALA A 532 -16.79 11.42 4.91
C ALA A 532 -17.05 12.69 5.73
N SER A 533 -16.07 13.14 6.52
CA SER A 533 -16.12 14.38 7.31
C SER A 533 -16.03 15.67 6.47
N PHE A 534 -15.83 15.58 5.16
CA PHE A 534 -15.89 16.71 4.21
C PHE A 534 -17.12 16.59 3.29
N PRO A 535 -18.37 16.75 3.79
CA PRO A 535 -19.54 16.76 2.94
C PRO A 535 -19.42 17.79 1.83
N THR A 536 -19.68 17.40 0.58
CA THR A 536 -19.56 18.31 -0.58
C THR A 536 -20.26 19.64 -0.32
N ALA A 537 -21.49 19.61 0.22
CA ALA A 537 -22.30 20.81 0.46
C ALA A 537 -21.71 21.81 1.47
N THR A 538 -20.78 21.38 2.34
CA THR A 538 -20.20 22.22 3.41
C THR A 538 -18.67 22.31 3.33
N THR A 539 -18.05 21.73 2.31
CA THR A 539 -16.61 21.83 2.07
C THR A 539 -16.29 23.22 1.51
N THR A 540 -15.30 23.89 2.11
CA THR A 540 -14.74 25.16 1.61
C THR A 540 -13.42 24.89 0.90
N VAL A 541 -13.26 25.46 -0.29
CA VAL A 541 -12.02 25.44 -1.07
C VAL A 541 -11.55 26.87 -1.33
N VAL A 542 -10.31 27.19 -0.98
CA VAL A 542 -9.66 28.46 -1.29
C VAL A 542 -8.38 28.18 -2.09
N SER A 543 -8.35 28.63 -3.34
CA SER A 543 -7.30 28.34 -4.30
C SER A 543 -7.02 29.54 -5.21
N ASP A 544 -5.86 29.59 -5.83
CA ASP A 544 -5.60 30.48 -6.97
C ASP A 544 -6.51 30.17 -8.18
N LEU A 545 -7.09 28.97 -8.25
CA LEU A 545 -8.10 28.60 -9.26
C LEU A 545 -9.49 29.18 -8.98
N GLY A 546 -9.76 29.61 -7.75
CA GLY A 546 -11.05 30.15 -7.31
C GLY A 546 -11.34 29.86 -5.84
N THR A 547 -12.48 30.37 -5.36
CA THR A 547 -12.97 30.10 -4.00
C THR A 547 -14.39 29.57 -4.06
N VAL A 548 -14.67 28.48 -3.36
CA VAL A 548 -15.97 27.81 -3.38
C VAL A 548 -16.35 27.34 -1.98
N TYR A 549 -17.62 27.53 -1.60
CA TYR A 549 -18.29 26.82 -0.51
C TYR A 549 -19.34 25.93 -1.15
N GLY A 550 -19.24 24.62 -0.94
CA GLY A 550 -20.10 23.68 -1.65
C GLY A 550 -19.67 23.45 -3.11
N PRO A 551 -18.54 22.75 -3.40
CA PRO A 551 -18.11 22.50 -4.77
C PRO A 551 -19.23 21.86 -5.60
N ALA A 552 -19.49 22.42 -6.78
CA ALA A 552 -20.44 21.84 -7.72
C ALA A 552 -19.93 20.49 -8.26
N ALA A 553 -20.81 19.73 -8.93
CA ALA A 553 -20.39 18.53 -9.65
C ALA A 553 -19.29 18.88 -10.69
N TYR A 554 -18.27 18.03 -10.78
CA TYR A 554 -17.19 18.21 -11.74
C TYR A 554 -17.70 18.17 -13.19
N GLY A 555 -17.19 19.10 -14.01
CA GLY A 555 -17.57 19.26 -15.40
C GLY A 555 -16.69 20.30 -16.09
N SER A 556 -16.87 20.46 -17.40
CA SER A 556 -15.99 21.30 -18.24
C SER A 556 -15.95 22.79 -17.90
N SER A 557 -16.93 23.30 -17.15
CA SER A 557 -17.05 24.72 -16.80
C SER A 557 -16.46 25.10 -15.44
N ALA A 558 -16.21 24.15 -14.55
CA ALA A 558 -15.79 24.43 -13.17
C ALA A 558 -14.33 23.99 -12.94
N LYS A 559 -13.44 24.93 -12.61
CA LYS A 559 -12.05 24.62 -12.24
C LYS A 559 -11.93 23.89 -10.89
N ILE A 560 -12.94 24.02 -10.04
CA ILE A 560 -13.04 23.37 -8.73
C ILE A 560 -14.38 22.63 -8.71
N GLY A 561 -14.35 21.32 -8.72
CA GLY A 561 -15.55 20.48 -8.70
C GLY A 561 -15.38 19.24 -7.84
N ALA A 562 -16.49 18.65 -7.44
CA ALA A 562 -16.53 17.38 -6.72
C ALA A 562 -17.05 16.26 -7.61
N ALA A 563 -16.54 15.05 -7.42
CA ALA A 563 -17.02 13.84 -8.06
C ALA A 563 -17.04 12.68 -7.06
N ALA A 564 -17.81 11.64 -7.38
CA ALA A 564 -17.62 10.35 -6.75
C ALA A 564 -16.25 9.78 -7.15
N GLU A 565 -15.66 9.01 -6.24
CA GLU A 565 -14.51 8.18 -6.54
C GLU A 565 -14.94 6.91 -7.30
N PRO A 566 -14.08 6.34 -8.16
CA PRO A 566 -14.39 5.08 -8.84
C PRO A 566 -14.71 3.96 -7.85
N GLY A 567 -15.66 3.10 -8.22
CA GLY A 567 -16.00 1.87 -7.49
C GLY A 567 -17.36 1.88 -6.78
N GLY A 568 -18.16 2.95 -6.90
CA GLY A 568 -19.54 2.97 -6.38
C GLY A 568 -19.66 2.92 -4.86
N SER A 569 -18.59 3.27 -4.13
CA SER A 569 -18.56 3.23 -2.65
C SER A 569 -19.26 4.41 -1.98
N GLY A 570 -19.55 5.48 -2.73
CA GLY A 570 -20.02 6.75 -2.21
C GLY A 570 -18.91 7.67 -1.67
N SER A 571 -17.64 7.22 -1.72
CA SER A 571 -16.48 8.07 -1.43
C SER A 571 -16.32 9.17 -2.49
N ARG A 572 -15.70 10.27 -2.10
CA ARG A 572 -15.71 11.52 -2.88
C ARG A 572 -14.31 12.05 -3.07
N ARG A 573 -14.16 12.86 -4.11
CA ARG A 573 -12.92 13.55 -4.43
C ARG A 573 -13.18 14.97 -4.88
N LEU A 574 -12.21 15.84 -4.63
CA LEU A 574 -12.13 17.18 -5.18
C LEU A 574 -11.25 17.14 -6.43
N LEU A 575 -11.69 17.79 -7.50
CA LEU A 575 -10.99 17.89 -8.77
C LEU A 575 -10.68 19.36 -9.07
N LEU A 576 -9.40 19.63 -9.32
CA LEU A 576 -8.80 20.95 -9.50
C LEU A 576 -8.17 21.02 -10.90
N SER A 577 -8.87 21.66 -11.84
CA SER A 577 -8.43 21.78 -13.24
C SER A 577 -7.53 22.99 -13.46
N ALA A 578 -6.31 22.72 -13.90
CA ALA A 578 -5.34 23.71 -14.38
C ALA A 578 -4.77 23.24 -15.72
N ALA A 579 -4.90 24.05 -16.77
CA ALA A 579 -4.45 23.70 -18.13
C ALA A 579 -3.08 24.29 -18.49
N ASP A 580 -2.54 25.12 -17.60
CA ASP A 580 -1.22 25.72 -17.75
C ASP A 580 -0.12 24.74 -17.33
N SER A 581 1.13 25.04 -17.69
CA SER A 581 2.29 24.17 -17.44
C SER A 581 3.39 24.96 -16.73
N GLY A 582 3.98 24.35 -15.70
CA GLY A 582 5.03 24.96 -14.90
C GLY A 582 4.55 26.02 -13.90
N THR A 583 3.24 26.26 -13.80
CA THR A 583 2.65 27.28 -12.92
C THR A 583 2.51 26.76 -11.51
N LEU A 584 2.74 27.63 -10.55
CA LEU A 584 2.54 27.37 -9.13
C LEU A 584 1.06 27.54 -8.78
N HIS A 585 0.46 26.50 -8.20
CA HIS A 585 -0.91 26.51 -7.70
C HIS A 585 -0.97 26.09 -6.23
N TYR A 586 -2.08 26.44 -5.59
CA TYR A 586 -2.38 26.00 -4.23
C TYR A 586 -3.87 25.76 -4.02
N ALA A 587 -4.20 24.92 -3.03
CA ALA A 587 -5.55 24.74 -2.54
C ALA A 587 -5.54 24.48 -1.03
N LEU A 588 -6.25 25.33 -0.29
CA LEU A 588 -6.74 25.03 1.06
C LEU A 588 -8.12 24.38 0.93
N VAL A 589 -8.30 23.22 1.55
CA VAL A 589 -9.60 22.53 1.66
C VAL A 589 -9.93 22.36 3.13
N THR A 590 -11.11 22.79 3.56
CA THR A 590 -11.52 22.70 4.97
C THR A 590 -13.02 22.41 5.14
N ASN A 591 -13.35 21.67 6.21
CA ASN A 591 -14.72 21.45 6.68
C ASN A 591 -15.07 22.34 7.89
N GLY A 592 -14.28 23.38 8.17
CA GLY A 592 -14.44 24.23 9.36
C GLY A 592 -15.66 25.15 9.35
N ALA A 593 -16.19 25.48 8.18
CA ALA A 593 -17.31 26.40 8.04
C ALA A 593 -18.65 25.72 8.36
N THR A 594 -19.29 26.14 9.45
CA THR A 594 -20.65 25.67 9.85
C THR A 594 -21.76 26.36 9.06
N THR A 595 -21.48 27.52 8.47
CA THR A 595 -22.35 28.28 7.57
C THR A 595 -21.55 28.78 6.38
N ALA A 596 -22.20 29.06 5.26
CA ALA A 596 -21.56 29.60 4.06
C ALA A 596 -20.72 30.86 4.39
N PRO A 597 -19.39 30.83 4.20
CA PRO A 597 -18.55 32.01 4.38
C PRO A 597 -18.93 33.12 3.39
N SER A 598 -18.80 34.38 3.80
CA SER A 598 -19.05 35.50 2.89
C SER A 598 -18.01 35.53 1.75
N ALA A 599 -18.39 36.06 0.59
CA ALA A 599 -17.48 36.25 -0.52
C ALA A 599 -16.25 37.10 -0.12
N ALA A 600 -16.44 38.08 0.78
CA ALA A 600 -15.36 38.89 1.32
C ALA A 600 -14.38 38.07 2.18
N ALA A 601 -14.88 37.16 3.04
CA ALA A 601 -14.04 36.29 3.85
C ALA A 601 -13.22 35.32 2.98
N LEU A 602 -13.85 34.72 1.96
CA LEU A 602 -13.17 33.85 1.00
C LEU A 602 -12.09 34.60 0.21
N ALA A 603 -12.39 35.81 -0.27
CA ALA A 603 -11.44 36.65 -0.98
C ALA A 603 -10.25 37.04 -0.10
N ALA A 604 -10.50 37.42 1.16
CA ALA A 604 -9.45 37.79 2.11
C ALA A 604 -8.50 36.62 2.40
N ALA A 605 -9.05 35.42 2.66
CA ALA A 605 -8.23 34.22 2.85
C ALA A 605 -7.46 33.83 1.58
N ARG A 606 -8.03 34.01 0.39
CA ARG A 606 -7.32 33.79 -0.88
C ARG A 606 -6.14 34.74 -1.03
N THR A 607 -6.32 36.02 -0.73
CA THR A 607 -5.22 37.00 -0.75
C THR A 607 -4.12 36.63 0.23
N GLU A 608 -4.47 36.21 1.46
CA GLU A 608 -3.51 35.73 2.45
C GLU A 608 -2.71 34.52 1.94
N LEU A 609 -3.40 33.49 1.41
CA LEU A 609 -2.75 32.29 0.89
C LEU A 609 -1.87 32.61 -0.33
N SER A 610 -2.33 33.45 -1.25
CA SER A 610 -1.50 33.87 -2.40
C SER A 610 -0.21 34.55 -1.95
N ASN A 611 -0.30 35.46 -0.97
CA ASN A 611 0.88 36.14 -0.43
C ASN A 611 1.81 35.15 0.29
N TRP A 612 1.25 34.22 1.08
CA TRP A 612 2.01 33.17 1.74
C TRP A 612 2.71 32.27 0.73
N VAL A 613 2.02 31.78 -0.31
CA VAL A 613 2.62 30.95 -1.36
C VAL A 613 3.73 31.70 -2.09
N ALA A 614 3.50 32.95 -2.49
CA ALA A 614 4.52 33.78 -3.12
C ALA A 614 5.75 33.98 -2.22
N GLN A 615 5.55 34.14 -0.91
CA GLN A 615 6.67 34.25 0.04
C GLN A 615 7.46 32.95 0.20
N LYS A 616 6.78 31.79 0.16
CA LYS A 616 7.39 30.49 0.48
C LYS A 616 7.94 29.74 -0.73
N PHE A 617 7.45 30.03 -1.93
CA PHE A 617 7.76 29.30 -3.16
C PHE A 617 8.06 30.21 -4.37
N GLY A 618 7.92 31.53 -4.22
CA GLY A 618 8.15 32.52 -5.28
C GLY A 618 9.60 32.94 -5.46
#